data_AF-A0A367M162-F1
#
_entry.id   AF-A0A367M162-F1
#
_cell.length_a   1.000
_cell.length_b   1.000
_cell.length_c   1.000
_cell.angle_alpha   90.00
_cell.angle_beta   90.00
_cell.angle_gamma   90.00
#
_symmetry.space_group_name_H-M   'P 1'
#
loop_
_entity.id
_entity.type
_entity.pdbx_description
1 polymer ?
#
loop_
_entity_poly.entity_id
_entity_poly.type
_entity_poly.pdbx_seq_one_letter_code
_entity_poly.pdbx_strand_id
1 'polypeptide(L)'
;MHTLKRCMAAMVALLALSLAMTARAELPDFTPLVEQASPAVVNISTRQKLPDRAMARGQLSIPDLEGLPPMFRDFLERSIPQVPRNPRGQQREAQSLGSGFIISNDGYILTNNHVVADADEILVRLSDRSEHKNKMVGADPRSDVAVLKIEAKNLPTLKLGDSNKLKVGEWVLAIGSPFGFDHSVTAGIVSAKGRSLPHESYVPFIQPDVA
;
A
#
# COMPACT_ATOMS: atom_id res chain seq x y z
N MET A 1 -30.62 64.37 -20.43
CA MET A 1 -30.94 63.43 -19.32
C MET A 1 -30.99 61.95 -19.75
N HIS A 2 -31.46 61.60 -20.95
CA HIS A 2 -31.52 60.20 -21.40
C HIS A 2 -30.16 59.53 -21.62
N THR A 3 -29.15 60.27 -22.09
CA THR A 3 -27.79 59.77 -22.35
C THR A 3 -27.06 59.37 -21.07
N LEU A 4 -27.18 60.18 -20.00
CA LEU A 4 -26.56 59.92 -18.70
C LEU A 4 -27.15 58.66 -18.03
N LYS A 5 -28.47 58.47 -18.12
CA LYS A 5 -29.15 57.27 -17.60
C LYS A 5 -28.72 55.98 -18.32
N ARG A 6 -28.47 56.06 -19.63
CA ARG A 6 -27.98 54.92 -20.44
C ARG A 6 -26.53 54.55 -20.09
N CYS A 7 -25.65 55.54 -19.91
CA CYS A 7 -24.28 55.30 -19.47
C CYS A 7 -24.22 54.68 -18.06
N MET A 8 -25.07 55.15 -17.15
CA MET A 8 -25.12 54.63 -15.78
C MET A 8 -25.64 53.18 -15.73
N ALA A 9 -26.65 52.85 -16.54
CA ALA A 9 -27.17 51.48 -16.66
C ALA A 9 -26.13 50.52 -17.26
N ALA A 10 -25.38 50.96 -18.28
CA ALA A 10 -24.30 50.17 -18.87
C ALA A 10 -23.16 49.90 -17.87
N MET A 11 -22.79 50.90 -17.07
CA MET A 11 -21.75 50.76 -16.04
C MET A 11 -22.18 49.80 -14.91
N VAL A 12 -23.44 49.87 -14.46
CA VAL A 12 -24.00 48.93 -13.47
C VAL A 12 -24.06 47.50 -14.03
N ALA A 13 -24.43 47.33 -15.30
CA ALA A 13 -24.43 46.03 -15.95
C ALA A 13 -23.02 45.44 -16.09
N LEU A 14 -22.02 46.27 -16.43
CA LEU A 14 -20.61 45.84 -16.51
C LEU A 14 -20.06 45.43 -15.13
N LEU A 15 -20.40 46.19 -14.09
CA LEU A 15 -20.02 45.90 -12.71
C LEU A 15 -20.68 44.59 -12.25
N ALA A 16 -21.97 44.39 -12.52
CA ALA A 16 -22.67 43.15 -12.21
C ALA A 16 -22.10 41.92 -12.95
N LEU A 17 -21.69 42.08 -14.21
CA LEU A 17 -20.98 41.02 -14.96
C LEU A 17 -19.61 40.71 -14.36
N SER A 18 -18.89 41.72 -13.87
CA SER A 18 -17.57 41.53 -13.23
C SER A 18 -17.64 40.83 -11.87
N LEU A 19 -18.70 41.08 -11.08
CA LEU A 19 -18.94 40.36 -9.82
C LEU A 19 -19.36 38.90 -10.05
N ALA A 20 -20.02 38.60 -11.17
CA ALA A 20 -20.46 37.24 -11.52
C ALA A 20 -19.29 36.29 -11.90
N MET A 21 -18.06 36.80 -12.10
CA MET A 21 -16.89 35.98 -12.44
C MET A 21 -16.15 35.37 -11.25
N THR A 22 -16.60 35.58 -10.01
CA THR A 22 -15.82 35.19 -8.81
C THR A 22 -16.52 34.13 -7.96
N ALA A 23 -16.69 32.94 -8.52
CA ALA A 23 -16.76 31.68 -7.75
C ALA A 23 -16.73 30.47 -8.69
N ARG A 24 -15.62 30.28 -9.41
CA ARG A 24 -15.30 28.93 -9.90
C ARG A 24 -14.62 28.20 -8.75
N ALA A 25 -15.29 27.21 -8.18
CA ALA A 25 -14.63 26.22 -7.34
C ALA A 25 -13.70 25.42 -8.26
N GLU A 26 -12.43 25.82 -8.35
CA GLU A 26 -11.42 25.00 -8.98
C GLU A 26 -11.18 23.76 -8.13
N LEU A 27 -11.08 22.60 -8.77
CA LEU A 27 -10.72 21.38 -8.08
C LEU A 27 -9.29 21.51 -7.52
N PRO A 28 -8.98 20.87 -6.39
CA PRO A 28 -7.62 20.90 -5.87
C PRO A 28 -6.62 20.32 -6.88
N ASP A 29 -5.53 21.04 -7.13
CA ASP A 29 -4.40 20.52 -7.90
C ASP A 29 -3.40 19.85 -6.95
N PHE A 30 -3.31 18.52 -7.03
CA PHE A 30 -2.41 17.72 -6.22
C PHE A 30 -1.05 17.47 -6.87
N THR A 31 -0.84 17.90 -8.12
CA THR A 31 0.41 17.65 -8.87
C THR A 31 1.66 18.09 -8.10
N PRO A 32 1.72 19.30 -7.51
CA PRO A 32 2.91 19.74 -6.77
C PRO A 32 3.19 18.89 -5.52
N LEU A 33 2.13 18.43 -4.85
CA LEU A 33 2.24 17.57 -3.68
C LEU A 33 2.80 16.20 -4.06
N VAL A 34 2.32 15.63 -5.16
CA VAL A 34 2.79 14.34 -5.68
C VAL A 34 4.24 14.42 -6.12
N GLU A 35 4.63 15.46 -6.86
CA GLU A 35 6.03 15.69 -7.27
C GLU A 35 6.97 15.79 -6.07
N GLN A 36 6.53 16.45 -4.99
CA GLN A 36 7.33 16.60 -3.78
C GLN A 36 7.40 15.31 -2.95
N ALA A 37 6.30 14.57 -2.84
CA ALA A 37 6.18 13.45 -1.89
C ALA A 37 6.61 12.09 -2.49
N SER A 38 6.32 11.84 -3.76
CA SER A 38 6.55 10.54 -4.39
C SER A 38 8.00 10.04 -4.32
N PRO A 39 9.04 10.89 -4.46
CA PRO A 39 10.43 10.42 -4.35
C PRO A 39 10.77 9.79 -2.99
N ALA A 40 10.04 10.13 -1.93
CA ALA A 40 10.24 9.57 -0.60
C ALA A 40 9.41 8.30 -0.33
N VAL A 41 8.66 7.81 -1.33
CA VAL A 41 7.89 6.57 -1.24
C VAL A 41 8.71 5.43 -1.83
N VAL A 42 8.78 4.31 -1.13
CA VAL A 42 9.58 3.15 -1.53
C VAL A 42 8.69 1.93 -1.75
N ASN A 43 9.14 1.04 -2.64
CA ASN A 43 8.59 -0.30 -2.75
C ASN A 43 9.33 -1.21 -1.77
N ILE A 44 8.58 -2.09 -1.11
CA ILE A 44 9.11 -3.11 -0.21
C ILE A 44 8.73 -4.47 -0.80
N SER A 45 9.74 -5.26 -1.12
CA SER A 45 9.60 -6.63 -1.58
C SER A 45 10.20 -7.56 -0.55
N THR A 46 9.49 -8.63 -0.21
CA THR A 46 9.96 -9.61 0.74
C THR A 46 10.01 -10.99 0.11
N ARG A 47 10.95 -11.82 0.56
CA ARG A 47 11.06 -13.22 0.18
C ARG A 47 11.05 -14.07 1.43
N GLN A 48 10.22 -15.11 1.40
CA GLN A 48 10.15 -16.12 2.43
C GLN A 48 10.44 -17.49 1.81
N LYS A 49 11.42 -18.19 2.38
CA LYS A 49 11.75 -19.57 2.06
C LYS A 49 10.79 -20.47 2.83
N LEU A 50 9.82 -21.05 2.14
CA LEU A 50 8.91 -21.99 2.77
C LEU A 50 9.69 -23.23 3.26
N PRO A 51 9.50 -23.67 4.53
CA PRO A 51 10.12 -24.89 5.01
C PRO A 51 9.64 -26.11 4.22
N ASP A 52 10.55 -26.99 3.80
CA ASP A 52 10.27 -28.21 3.03
C ASP A 52 9.22 -29.14 3.69
N ARG A 53 8.97 -28.99 4.99
CA ARG A 53 7.95 -29.75 5.74
C ARG A 53 6.51 -29.51 5.28
N ALA A 54 6.21 -28.39 4.61
CA ALA A 54 4.90 -28.19 4.00
C ALA A 54 4.67 -29.12 2.77
N MET A 55 5.73 -29.69 2.19
CA MET A 55 5.62 -30.63 1.07
C MET A 55 5.32 -32.07 1.49
N ALA A 56 5.51 -32.43 2.76
CA ALA A 56 5.16 -33.78 3.24
C ALA A 56 3.63 -33.97 3.40
N ARG A 57 2.84 -32.89 3.43
CA ARG A 57 1.37 -32.93 3.50
C ARG A 57 0.69 -32.70 2.13
N GLY A 58 1.46 -32.85 1.05
CA GLY A 58 0.95 -33.01 -0.32
C GLY A 58 0.87 -34.48 -0.76
N GLN A 59 1.10 -35.44 0.16
CA GLN A 59 0.54 -36.77 -0.03
C GLN A 59 -0.98 -36.58 -0.05
N LEU A 60 -1.57 -36.64 -1.24
CA LEU A 60 -2.89 -37.25 -1.40
C LEU A 60 -2.90 -38.43 -0.44
N SER A 61 -3.66 -38.31 0.66
CA SER A 61 -3.94 -39.44 1.52
C SER A 61 -4.61 -40.47 0.61
N ILE A 62 -3.81 -41.41 0.11
CA ILE A 62 -4.35 -42.61 -0.52
C ILE A 62 -5.21 -43.22 0.58
N PRO A 63 -6.53 -43.34 0.39
CA PRO A 63 -7.37 -44.03 1.36
C PRO A 63 -6.74 -45.41 1.60
N ASP A 64 -6.64 -45.84 2.85
CA ASP A 64 -6.09 -47.15 3.15
C ASP A 64 -6.84 -48.24 2.37
N LEU A 65 -6.15 -48.84 1.41
CA LEU A 65 -6.69 -49.79 0.43
C LEU A 65 -6.65 -51.23 0.96
N GLU A 66 -6.20 -51.46 2.20
CA GLU A 66 -6.10 -52.80 2.83
C GLU A 66 -7.43 -53.51 3.01
N GLY A 67 -8.55 -52.79 3.04
CA GLY A 67 -9.90 -53.36 3.24
C GLY A 67 -10.70 -53.72 1.97
N LEU A 68 -10.19 -53.45 0.76
CA LEU A 68 -10.97 -53.63 -0.47
C LEU A 68 -10.70 -54.97 -1.18
N PRO A 69 -11.71 -55.57 -1.84
CA PRO A 69 -11.51 -56.76 -2.66
C PRO A 69 -10.49 -56.51 -3.80
N PRO A 70 -9.68 -57.52 -4.20
CA PRO A 70 -8.57 -57.34 -5.15
C PRO A 70 -8.95 -56.64 -6.45
N MET A 71 -10.15 -56.94 -6.97
CA MET A 71 -10.63 -56.37 -8.24
C MET A 71 -10.92 -54.87 -8.17
N PHE A 72 -11.25 -54.33 -6.99
CA PHE A 72 -11.50 -52.90 -6.79
C PHE A 72 -10.20 -52.13 -6.53
N ARG A 73 -9.22 -52.77 -5.87
CA ARG A 73 -7.88 -52.20 -5.65
C ARG A 73 -7.17 -51.94 -6.98
N ASP A 74 -7.14 -52.93 -7.86
CA ASP A 74 -6.46 -52.83 -9.17
C ASP A 74 -7.07 -51.74 -10.07
N PHE A 75 -8.39 -51.55 -9.99
CA PHE A 75 -9.08 -50.50 -10.74
C PHE A 75 -8.72 -49.11 -10.22
N LEU A 76 -8.69 -48.92 -8.90
CA LEU A 76 -8.40 -47.61 -8.31
C LEU A 76 -6.93 -47.23 -8.51
N GLU A 77 -5.99 -48.17 -8.33
CA GLU A 77 -4.56 -47.94 -8.57
C GLU A 77 -4.26 -47.53 -10.01
N ARG A 78 -4.96 -48.11 -11.00
CA ARG A 78 -4.82 -47.75 -12.42
C ARG A 78 -5.52 -46.44 -12.81
N SER A 79 -6.45 -45.97 -11.98
CA SER A 79 -7.26 -44.77 -12.24
C SER A 79 -6.66 -43.50 -11.63
N ILE A 80 -5.64 -43.61 -10.76
CA ILE A 80 -4.94 -42.43 -10.20
C ILE A 80 -3.96 -41.91 -11.26
N PRO A 81 -4.13 -40.67 -11.75
CA PRO A 81 -3.16 -40.07 -12.66
C PRO A 81 -1.80 -39.97 -11.95
N GLN A 82 -0.75 -40.54 -12.55
CA GLN A 82 0.61 -40.28 -12.10
C GLN A 82 0.94 -38.81 -12.35
N VAL A 83 0.78 -37.98 -11.33
CA VAL A 83 1.26 -36.60 -11.36
C VAL A 83 2.79 -36.67 -11.45
N PRO A 84 3.42 -36.08 -12.48
CA PRO A 84 4.87 -36.09 -12.60
C PRO A 84 5.50 -35.52 -11.34
N ARG A 85 6.26 -36.35 -10.62
CA ARG A 85 7.08 -35.91 -9.49
C ARG A 85 8.20 -35.06 -10.06
N ASN A 86 8.00 -33.75 -10.10
CA ASN A 86 9.02 -32.82 -10.58
C ASN A 86 10.28 -33.00 -9.70
N PRO A 87 11.45 -33.44 -10.24
CA PRO A 87 12.63 -33.79 -9.43
C PRO A 87 13.35 -32.58 -8.83
N ARG A 88 12.92 -31.36 -9.17
CA ARG A 88 13.45 -30.14 -8.58
C ARG A 88 12.45 -29.70 -7.52
N GLY A 89 12.79 -29.98 -6.26
CA GLY A 89 12.20 -29.32 -5.09
C GLY A 89 12.46 -27.82 -5.17
N GLN A 90 11.78 -27.14 -6.09
CA GLN A 90 11.72 -25.68 -6.10
C GLN A 90 10.94 -25.32 -4.86
N GLN A 91 11.70 -25.01 -3.81
CA GLN A 91 11.24 -24.33 -2.63
C GLN A 91 10.40 -23.16 -3.13
N ARG A 92 9.08 -23.22 -2.96
CA ARG A 92 8.20 -22.13 -3.38
C ARG A 92 8.59 -20.93 -2.52
N GLU A 93 9.14 -19.90 -3.16
CA GLU A 93 9.36 -18.62 -2.50
C GLU A 93 8.02 -17.91 -2.43
N ALA A 94 7.54 -17.63 -1.22
CA ALA A 94 6.43 -16.70 -1.04
C ALA A 94 7.00 -15.28 -1.12
N GLN A 95 6.39 -14.44 -1.95
CA GLN A 95 6.76 -13.03 -2.09
C GLN A 95 5.61 -12.18 -1.56
N SER A 96 5.92 -11.25 -0.65
CA SER A 96 4.97 -10.20 -0.24
C SER A 96 5.47 -8.84 -0.72
N LEU A 97 4.54 -7.98 -1.09
CA LEU A 97 4.76 -6.67 -1.69
C LEU A 97 4.05 -5.60 -0.86
N GLY A 98 4.75 -4.50 -0.62
CA GLY A 98 4.24 -3.38 0.16
C GLY A 98 4.90 -2.08 -0.22
N SER A 99 4.59 -1.03 0.55
CA SER A 99 5.15 0.30 0.39
C SER A 99 5.73 0.79 1.71
N GLY A 100 6.60 1.78 1.64
CA GLY A 100 7.11 2.48 2.82
C GLY A 100 7.41 3.94 2.52
N PHE A 101 7.76 4.68 3.57
CA PHE A 101 8.04 6.10 3.51
C PHE A 101 9.39 6.42 4.16
N ILE A 102 10.25 7.14 3.46
CA ILE A 102 11.53 7.61 3.99
C ILE A 102 11.25 8.80 4.92
N ILE A 103 11.58 8.64 6.21
CA ILE A 103 11.34 9.65 7.25
C ILE A 103 12.61 10.38 7.70
N SER A 104 13.79 9.91 7.27
CA SER A 104 15.06 10.57 7.58
C SER A 104 16.04 10.45 6.41
N ASN A 105 16.83 11.51 6.19
CA ASN A 105 17.72 11.64 5.02
C ASN A 105 18.86 10.61 5.03
N ASP A 106 19.09 9.96 6.17
CA ASP A 106 20.05 8.88 6.36
C ASP A 106 19.43 7.48 6.20
N GLY A 107 18.16 7.35 5.81
CA GLY A 107 17.58 6.08 5.35
C GLY A 107 16.73 5.31 6.35
N TYR A 108 16.09 5.99 7.30
CA TYR A 108 15.01 5.38 8.09
C TYR A 108 13.71 5.36 7.28
N ILE A 109 13.06 4.20 7.26
CA ILE A 109 11.85 3.94 6.48
C ILE A 109 10.77 3.40 7.41
N LEU A 110 9.57 3.98 7.34
CA LEU A 110 8.35 3.44 7.97
C LEU A 110 7.60 2.56 6.98
N THR A 111 7.09 1.43 7.46
CA THR A 111 6.20 0.53 6.73
C THR A 111 5.28 -0.20 7.70
N ASN A 112 4.41 -1.06 7.17
CA ASN A 112 3.56 -1.94 7.95
C ASN A 112 4.35 -3.15 8.48
N ASN A 113 4.06 -3.57 9.70
CA ASN A 113 4.67 -4.76 10.29
C ASN A 113 4.30 -6.03 9.51
N HIS A 114 3.03 -6.19 9.11
CA HIS A 114 2.59 -7.39 8.37
C HIS A 114 3.27 -7.56 7.00
N VAL A 115 3.85 -6.49 6.44
CA VAL A 115 4.62 -6.56 5.19
C VAL A 115 5.96 -7.26 5.42
N VAL A 116 6.55 -7.14 6.62
CA VAL A 116 7.94 -7.53 6.92
C VAL A 116 8.08 -8.62 7.98
N ALA A 117 7.02 -8.98 8.71
CA ALA A 117 7.09 -9.81 9.92
C ALA A 117 7.74 -11.19 9.72
N ASP A 118 7.46 -11.87 8.61
CA ASP A 118 7.92 -13.25 8.34
C ASP A 118 8.90 -13.34 7.16
N ALA A 119 9.52 -12.22 6.80
CA ALA A 119 10.41 -12.14 5.66
C ALA A 119 11.84 -12.58 6.02
N ASP A 120 12.39 -13.54 5.27
CA ASP A 120 13.81 -13.92 5.39
C ASP A 120 14.72 -12.85 4.77
N GLU A 121 14.27 -12.28 3.65
CA GLU A 121 14.93 -11.18 2.97
C GLU A 121 13.92 -10.09 2.64
N ILE A 122 14.29 -8.85 2.91
CA ILE A 122 13.51 -7.66 2.61
C ILE A 122 14.38 -6.77 1.72
N LEU A 123 13.86 -6.43 0.54
CA LEU A 123 14.47 -5.53 -0.42
C LEU A 123 13.68 -4.24 -0.47
N VAL A 124 14.38 -3.12 -0.33
CA VAL A 124 13.80 -1.79 -0.46
C VAL A 124 14.21 -1.22 -1.81
N ARG A 125 13.23 -0.83 -2.63
CA ARG A 125 13.49 -0.19 -3.92
C ARG A 125 13.02 1.25 -3.91
N LEU A 126 13.93 2.18 -4.21
CA LEU A 126 13.68 3.62 -4.25
C LEU A 126 13.03 4.04 -5.58
N SER A 127 12.59 5.29 -5.68
CA SER A 127 11.99 5.86 -6.90
C SER A 127 12.94 5.90 -8.09
N ASP A 128 14.26 5.98 -7.85
CA ASP A 128 15.30 5.89 -8.88
C ASP A 128 15.60 4.45 -9.33
N ARG A 129 14.82 3.48 -8.84
CA ARG A 129 14.94 2.03 -9.08
C ARG A 129 16.18 1.38 -8.45
N SER A 130 16.95 2.10 -7.62
CA SER A 130 18.01 1.48 -6.83
C SER A 130 17.43 0.57 -5.76
N GLU A 131 18.06 -0.59 -5.57
CA GLU A 131 17.67 -1.60 -4.59
C GLU A 131 18.66 -1.63 -3.44
N HIS A 132 18.14 -1.67 -2.22
CA HIS A 132 18.92 -1.64 -0.99
C HIS A 132 18.50 -2.78 -0.08
N LYS A 133 19.50 -3.48 0.47
CA LYS A 133 19.28 -4.30 1.66
C LYS A 133 19.02 -3.39 2.84
N ASN A 134 18.24 -3.88 3.78
CA ASN A 134 17.93 -3.13 4.99
C ASN A 134 18.34 -3.90 6.24
N LYS A 135 18.28 -3.18 7.36
CA LYS A 135 18.33 -3.71 8.71
C LYS A 135 17.00 -3.37 9.38
N MET A 136 16.37 -4.35 10.02
CA MET A 136 15.20 -4.09 10.86
C MET A 136 15.66 -3.35 12.11
N VAL A 137 15.12 -2.15 12.33
CA VAL A 137 15.38 -1.35 13.54
C VAL A 137 14.44 -1.76 14.66
N GLY A 138 13.18 -2.00 14.32
CA GLY A 138 12.17 -2.49 15.25
C GLY A 138 10.80 -2.61 14.58
N ALA A 139 9.90 -3.35 15.21
CA ALA A 139 8.53 -3.49 14.77
C ALA A 139 7.58 -3.56 15.98
N ASP A 140 6.38 -3.03 15.81
CA ASP A 140 5.28 -3.12 16.75
C ASP A 140 4.08 -3.82 16.07
N PRO A 141 3.86 -5.11 16.36
CA PRO A 141 2.73 -5.85 15.83
C PRO A 141 1.36 -5.29 16.27
N ARG A 142 1.28 -4.56 17.39
CA ARG A 142 -0.01 -4.05 17.90
C ARG A 142 -0.51 -2.86 17.09
N SER A 143 0.39 -1.98 16.68
CA SER A 143 0.07 -0.84 15.80
C SER A 143 0.25 -1.15 14.32
N ASP A 144 0.72 -2.36 13.98
CA ASP A 144 1.12 -2.78 12.64
C ASP A 144 2.17 -1.86 11.99
N VAL A 145 3.19 -1.42 12.75
CA VAL A 145 4.24 -0.52 12.24
C VAL A 145 5.61 -1.17 12.36
N ALA A 146 6.46 -0.99 11.34
CA ALA A 146 7.86 -1.37 11.38
C ALA A 146 8.77 -0.24 10.88
N VAL A 147 9.98 -0.20 11.42
CA VAL A 147 11.05 0.72 11.03
C VAL A 147 12.20 -0.08 10.45
N LEU A 148 12.57 0.25 9.21
CA LEU A 148 13.72 -0.30 8.50
C LEU A 148 14.81 0.76 8.35
N LYS A 149 16.05 0.33 8.22
CA LYS A 149 17.21 1.19 7.94
C LYS A 149 17.95 0.69 6.70
N ILE A 150 18.13 1.56 5.71
CA ILE A 150 18.99 1.30 4.55
C ILE A 150 20.29 2.10 4.64
N GLU A 151 21.31 1.69 3.88
CA GLU A 151 22.61 2.37 3.82
C GLU A 151 22.65 3.32 2.61
N ALA A 152 22.02 4.49 2.75
CA ALA A 152 22.05 5.56 1.75
C ALA A 152 22.02 6.94 2.44
N LYS A 153 22.37 7.99 1.70
CA LYS A 153 22.45 9.38 2.19
C LYS A 153 21.78 10.33 1.20
N ASN A 154 21.41 11.51 1.68
CA ASN A 154 20.76 12.57 0.88
C ASN A 154 19.44 12.09 0.26
N LEU A 155 18.73 11.22 0.97
CA LEU A 155 17.44 10.71 0.51
C LEU A 155 16.36 11.79 0.62
N PRO A 156 15.38 11.82 -0.30
CA PRO A 156 14.17 12.61 -0.11
C PRO A 156 13.40 12.09 1.11
N THR A 157 12.80 13.01 1.88
CA THR A 157 12.08 12.66 3.11
C THR A 157 10.72 13.30 3.19
N LEU A 158 9.80 12.61 3.86
CA LEU A 158 8.52 13.18 4.26
C LEU A 158 8.61 13.75 5.68
N LYS A 159 8.01 14.92 5.86
CA LYS A 159 7.78 15.49 7.19
C LYS A 159 6.51 14.87 7.78
N LEU A 160 6.61 14.36 9.01
CA LEU A 160 5.45 13.85 9.73
C LEU A 160 4.55 15.01 10.16
N GLY A 161 3.25 14.86 9.89
CA GLY A 161 2.20 15.79 10.34
C GLY A 161 1.69 15.46 11.74
N ASP A 162 0.89 16.38 12.29
CA ASP A 162 0.21 16.20 13.58
C ASP A 162 -1.24 15.74 13.36
N SER A 163 -1.49 14.44 13.56
CA SER A 163 -2.80 13.82 13.35
C SER A 163 -3.90 14.32 14.31
N ASN A 164 -3.53 14.96 15.42
CA ASN A 164 -4.51 15.55 16.34
C ASN A 164 -5.23 16.75 15.69
N LYS A 165 -4.54 17.46 14.79
CA LYS A 165 -5.07 18.63 14.09
C LYS A 165 -5.93 18.29 12.87
N LEU A 166 -5.80 17.08 12.35
CA LEU A 166 -6.56 16.58 11.20
C LEU A 166 -8.07 16.66 11.46
N LYS A 167 -8.87 17.05 10.47
CA LYS A 167 -10.33 17.13 10.60
C LYS A 167 -11.03 16.22 9.58
N VAL A 168 -12.20 15.73 9.96
CA VAL A 168 -13.11 15.03 9.03
C VAL A 168 -13.53 16.01 7.93
N GLY A 169 -13.46 15.56 6.67
CA GLY A 169 -13.71 16.36 5.47
C GLY A 169 -12.48 17.03 4.86
N GLU A 170 -11.30 16.97 5.51
CA GLU A 170 -10.06 17.46 4.90
C GLU A 170 -9.61 16.55 3.75
N TRP A 171 -9.12 17.16 2.67
CA TRP A 171 -8.52 16.44 1.54
C TRP A 171 -7.28 15.67 1.97
N VAL A 172 -7.16 14.45 1.46
CA VAL A 172 -6.01 13.56 1.66
C VAL A 172 -5.63 12.85 0.38
N LEU A 173 -4.36 12.49 0.28
CA LEU A 173 -3.81 11.63 -0.76
C LEU A 173 -3.24 10.37 -0.12
N ALA A 174 -3.54 9.22 -0.71
CA ALA A 174 -2.79 7.99 -0.48
C ALA A 174 -1.80 7.79 -1.63
N ILE A 175 -0.54 7.53 -1.27
CA ILE A 175 0.54 7.27 -2.23
C ILE A 175 1.18 5.93 -1.85
N GLY A 176 1.36 5.06 -2.84
CA GLY A 176 2.01 3.77 -2.64
C GLY A 176 2.75 3.30 -3.89
N SER A 177 3.55 2.25 -3.74
CA SER A 177 4.20 1.54 -4.84
C SER A 177 4.32 0.04 -4.51
N PRO A 178 3.22 -0.71 -4.26
CA PRO A 178 3.33 -2.12 -3.90
C PRO A 178 3.69 -3.02 -5.11
N PHE A 179 3.11 -2.77 -6.29
CA PHE A 179 3.23 -3.68 -7.45
C PHE A 179 4.42 -3.44 -8.36
N GLY A 180 5.41 -2.67 -7.91
CA GLY A 180 6.59 -2.36 -8.71
C GLY A 180 6.36 -1.35 -9.84
N PHE A 181 5.15 -0.79 -9.98
CA PHE A 181 4.86 0.34 -10.87
C PHE A 181 5.44 1.66 -10.32
N ASP A 182 5.66 2.61 -11.23
CA ASP A 182 5.88 4.02 -10.87
C ASP A 182 4.64 4.47 -10.06
N HIS A 183 4.87 4.98 -8.85
CA HIS A 183 3.91 5.21 -7.74
C HIS A 183 2.42 5.39 -8.13
N SER A 184 1.53 4.75 -7.39
CA SER A 184 0.08 4.95 -7.51
C SER A 184 -0.40 5.97 -6.50
N VAL A 185 -1.25 6.89 -6.94
CA VAL A 185 -1.79 7.99 -6.13
C VAL A 185 -3.31 8.01 -6.23
N THR A 186 -4.00 8.11 -5.10
CA THR A 186 -5.45 8.21 -5.02
C THR A 186 -5.84 9.32 -4.05
N ALA A 187 -6.85 10.11 -4.40
CA ALA A 187 -7.29 11.28 -3.64
C ALA A 187 -8.67 11.05 -3.04
N GLY A 188 -8.90 11.62 -1.86
CA GLY A 188 -10.16 11.50 -1.12
C GLY A 188 -10.19 12.49 0.04
N ILE A 189 -11.05 12.23 1.01
CA ILE A 189 -11.17 13.00 2.24
C ILE A 189 -11.01 12.12 3.47
N VAL A 190 -10.74 12.74 4.61
CA VAL A 190 -10.88 12.08 5.91
C VAL A 190 -12.36 11.85 6.19
N SER A 191 -12.80 10.61 6.16
CA SER A 191 -14.19 10.21 6.46
C SER A 191 -14.44 10.07 7.97
N ALA A 192 -13.46 9.59 8.75
CA ALA A 192 -13.57 9.46 10.21
C ALA A 192 -12.19 9.45 10.92
N LYS A 193 -12.21 9.62 12.25
CA LYS A 193 -11.04 9.56 13.13
C LYS A 193 -11.34 8.73 14.39
N GLY A 194 -10.31 8.09 14.96
CA GLY A 194 -10.36 7.48 16.29
C GLY A 194 -11.26 6.26 16.39
N ARG A 195 -11.51 5.57 15.27
CA ARG A 195 -12.36 4.38 15.24
C ARG A 195 -11.58 3.18 15.79
N SER A 196 -12.15 2.51 16.79
CA SER A 196 -11.63 1.24 17.31
C SER A 196 -12.25 0.08 16.55
N LEU A 197 -11.43 -0.89 16.16
CA LEU A 197 -11.93 -2.17 15.65
C LEU A 197 -12.45 -3.02 16.83
N PRO A 198 -13.61 -3.69 16.70
CA PRO A 198 -14.11 -4.59 17.73
C PRO A 198 -13.08 -5.69 18.02
N HIS A 199 -12.76 -5.90 19.31
CA HIS A 199 -11.84 -6.95 19.82
C HIS A 199 -10.34 -6.76 19.58
N GLU A 200 -9.88 -5.59 19.14
CA GLU A 200 -8.44 -5.28 19.05
C GLU A 200 -7.98 -4.27 20.12
N SER A 201 -6.67 -4.21 20.35
CA SER A 201 -6.06 -3.14 21.17
C SER A 201 -6.39 -1.79 20.54
N TYR A 202 -6.74 -0.77 21.33
CA TYR A 202 -7.11 0.55 20.81
C TYR A 202 -5.97 1.15 19.96
N VAL A 203 -6.19 1.23 18.65
CA VAL A 203 -5.36 2.00 17.71
C VAL A 203 -6.26 3.08 17.10
N PRO A 204 -5.94 4.38 17.24
CA PRO A 204 -6.79 5.46 16.75
C PRO A 204 -6.63 5.64 15.23
N PHE A 205 -7.27 4.79 14.44
CA PHE A 205 -7.19 4.85 12.98
C PHE A 205 -7.82 6.13 12.41
N ILE A 206 -7.22 6.63 11.33
CA ILE A 206 -7.82 7.60 10.43
C ILE A 206 -8.47 6.80 9.30
N GLN A 207 -9.73 7.11 8.98
CA GLN A 207 -10.45 6.44 7.91
C GLN A 207 -10.61 7.43 6.73
N PRO A 208 -9.83 7.29 5.66
CA PRO A 208 -10.06 7.98 4.39
C PRO A 208 -11.04 7.22 3.49
N ASP A 209 -11.58 7.87 2.47
CA ASP A 209 -12.35 7.26 1.36
C ASP A 209 -11.57 7.15 0.04
N VAL A 210 -10.24 7.28 0.12
CA VAL A 210 -9.32 6.97 -0.97
C VAL A 210 -9.50 5.51 -1.43
N ALA A 211 -9.59 5.29 -2.74
CA ALA A 211 -9.81 3.99 -3.37
C ALA A 211 -8.74 3.73 -4.44
#